data_AF-A0A8I2ZS67-F1
#
_entry.id   AF-A0A8I2ZS67-F1
#
_cell.length_a   1.000
_cell.length_b   1.000
_cell.length_c   1.000
_cell.angle_alpha   90.00
_cell.angle_beta   90.00
_cell.angle_gamma   90.00
#
_symmetry.space_group_name_H-M   'P 1'
#
loop_
_entity.id
_entity.type
_entity.pdbx_description
1 polymer ?
#
loop_
_entity_poly.entity_id
_entity_poly.type
_entity_poly.pdbx_seq_one_letter_code
_entity_poly.pdbx_strand_id
1 'polypeptide(L)'
;MEIAECHIGIPANMMRYRNKYQRTMYPLIELDESDGGEVLEQKWRSWCERESWKRLAFHCFIRDARTSMATLGSPGMSYAEMTLPLPEAKELWFAKTALDWKHHHHELAAGYTKRAPSVGDLLRDPGLLTSNRRRLDVQAAVSIFLNGYWSLINEYQRLSSVQRFRPWLTRMGGTSEQLLRTRHEELCKGLDQFQAIVSDWHELSCQEHLMLHLLLMNLHLSLNHLQLFSGKEGEEQARRVLANLREWADSVHGRQAVWQAGQVLRQAKLFPLGHLKDFYAVAIHHAALALWTYGVVTKTAGRSGASSSQLGQETVYLDGTISGVVTEFVHFGHGKPVIQEPIRSSGTREAAVEDPKGCMEVVQETLRSNFRGSQEMRPPIIENMCLVMKQLGDAAWAVGLS
;
A
#
# COMPACT_ATOMS: atom_id res chain seq x y z
N MET A 1 4.48 10.86 17.41
CA MET A 1 3.69 10.50 16.22
C MET A 1 2.20 10.70 16.52
N GLU A 2 1.68 10.09 17.58
CA GLU A 2 0.28 10.21 18.04
C GLU A 2 -0.24 11.65 18.18
N ILE A 3 0.53 12.57 18.78
CA ILE A 3 0.10 13.98 18.88
C ILE A 3 -0.07 14.60 17.49
N ALA A 4 0.90 14.40 16.58
CA ALA A 4 0.82 14.96 15.23
C ALA A 4 -0.33 14.35 14.40
N GLU A 5 -0.70 13.09 14.68
CA GLU A 5 -1.86 12.43 14.07
C GLU A 5 -3.17 13.06 14.55
N CYS A 6 -3.33 13.35 15.84
CA CYS A 6 -4.52 14.03 16.36
C CYS A 6 -4.76 15.41 15.73
N HIS A 7 -3.71 16.09 15.27
CA HIS A 7 -3.82 17.44 14.72
C HIS A 7 -4.12 17.48 13.22
N ILE A 8 -4.01 16.37 12.48
CA ILE A 8 -4.25 16.38 11.02
C ILE A 8 -5.71 16.69 10.66
N GLY A 9 -6.63 16.39 11.58
CA GLY A 9 -8.04 16.75 11.44
C GLY A 9 -8.25 18.27 11.33
N ILE A 10 -7.38 19.08 11.92
CA ILE A 10 -7.49 20.55 11.89
C ILE A 10 -7.34 21.11 10.46
N PRO A 11 -6.21 20.94 9.76
CA PRO A 11 -6.08 21.43 8.39
C PRO A 11 -7.07 20.76 7.44
N ALA A 12 -7.40 19.48 7.65
CA ALA A 12 -8.40 18.77 6.84
C ALA A 12 -9.79 19.41 6.97
N ASN A 13 -10.23 19.72 8.20
CA ASN A 13 -11.51 20.39 8.45
C ASN A 13 -11.49 21.84 7.93
N MET A 14 -10.41 22.58 8.14
CA MET A 14 -10.29 23.95 7.63
C MET A 14 -10.44 24.03 6.11
N MET A 15 -9.78 23.12 5.38
CA MET A 15 -9.91 23.05 3.92
C MET A 15 -11.32 22.64 3.50
N ARG A 16 -11.95 21.70 4.22
CA ARG A 16 -13.34 21.29 4.01
C ARG A 16 -14.30 22.47 4.13
N TYR A 17 -14.23 23.24 5.22
CA TYR A 17 -15.08 24.42 5.44
C TYR A 17 -14.84 25.55 4.43
N ARG A 18 -13.64 25.62 3.84
CA ARG A 18 -13.31 26.56 2.76
C ARG A 18 -13.59 25.99 1.36
N ASN A 19 -14.30 24.87 1.26
CA ASN A 19 -14.67 24.18 0.02
C ASN A 19 -13.47 23.78 -0.86
N LYS A 20 -12.27 23.64 -0.29
CA LYS A 20 -11.04 23.37 -1.06
C LYS A 20 -10.99 21.98 -1.68
N TYR A 21 -11.94 21.09 -1.37
CA TYR A 21 -12.09 19.78 -2.02
C TYR A 21 -13.05 19.81 -3.22
N GLN A 22 -13.76 20.93 -3.43
CA GLN A 22 -14.78 21.03 -4.46
C GLN A 22 -14.20 21.42 -5.82
N ARG A 23 -14.68 20.77 -6.89
CA ARG A 23 -14.28 21.07 -8.27
C ARG A 23 -14.52 22.52 -8.69
N THR A 24 -15.52 23.19 -8.09
CA THR A 24 -15.89 24.58 -8.36
C THR A 24 -14.80 25.58 -7.99
N MET A 25 -13.96 25.26 -7.00
CA MET A 25 -12.83 26.10 -6.58
C MET A 25 -11.65 26.09 -7.57
N TYR A 26 -11.71 25.22 -8.59
CA TYR A 26 -10.65 24.99 -9.56
C TYR A 26 -11.21 25.06 -11.00
N PRO A 27 -11.65 26.25 -11.45
CA PRO A 27 -12.04 26.44 -12.84
C PRO A 27 -10.82 26.35 -13.76
N LEU A 28 -11.05 26.01 -15.03
CA LEU A 28 -10.02 26.05 -16.07
C LEU A 28 -9.52 27.49 -16.21
N ILE A 29 -8.24 27.64 -16.48
CA ILE A 29 -7.65 28.92 -16.81
C ILE A 29 -7.53 28.96 -18.33
N GLU A 30 -8.26 29.88 -18.94
CA GLU A 30 -8.22 30.11 -20.38
C GLU A 30 -6.97 30.95 -20.69
N LEU A 31 -6.06 30.39 -21.48
CA LEU A 31 -4.86 31.06 -21.95
C LEU A 31 -4.98 31.34 -23.44
N ASP A 32 -4.99 32.62 -23.79
CA ASP A 32 -5.05 33.11 -25.16
C ASP A 32 -3.62 33.33 -25.69
N GLU A 33 -3.43 33.19 -27.00
CA GLU A 33 -2.14 33.44 -27.63
C GLU A 33 -1.66 34.88 -27.37
N SER A 34 -2.58 35.84 -27.33
CA SER A 34 -2.32 37.24 -27.03
C SER A 34 -1.98 37.55 -25.57
N ASP A 35 -2.15 36.60 -24.64
CA ASP A 35 -1.83 36.84 -23.23
C ASP A 35 -0.33 37.12 -23.04
N GLY A 36 -0.01 38.29 -22.53
CA GLY A 36 1.35 38.72 -22.20
C GLY A 36 1.36 39.74 -21.07
N GLY A 37 2.55 40.13 -20.63
CA GLY A 37 2.74 41.14 -19.58
C GLY A 37 2.00 40.81 -18.28
N GLU A 38 1.32 41.82 -17.73
CA GLU A 38 0.64 41.74 -16.43
C GLU A 38 -0.53 40.74 -16.41
N VAL A 39 -1.26 40.60 -17.52
CA VAL A 39 -2.39 39.66 -17.62
C VAL A 39 -1.91 38.22 -17.46
N LEU A 40 -0.82 37.88 -18.14
CA LEU A 40 -0.23 36.54 -18.05
C LEU A 40 0.30 36.26 -16.64
N GLU A 41 0.98 37.23 -16.04
CA GLU A 41 1.48 37.14 -14.66
C GLU A 41 0.34 36.91 -13.65
N GLN A 42 -0.79 37.62 -13.81
CA GLN A 42 -1.96 37.46 -12.95
C GLN A 42 -2.62 36.08 -13.11
N LYS A 43 -2.76 35.59 -14.35
CA LYS A 43 -3.28 34.24 -14.64
C LYS A 43 -2.37 33.16 -14.02
N TRP A 44 -1.06 33.29 -14.18
CA TRP A 44 -0.09 32.36 -13.60
C TRP A 44 -0.11 32.36 -12.06
N ARG A 45 -0.13 33.53 -11.41
CA ARG A 45 -0.25 33.61 -9.93
C ARG A 45 -1.53 32.97 -9.42
N SER A 46 -2.65 33.21 -10.11
CA SER A 46 -3.93 32.58 -9.78
C SER A 46 -3.89 31.06 -9.93
N TRP A 47 -3.19 30.56 -10.96
CA TRP A 47 -2.91 29.13 -11.12
C TRP A 47 -2.06 28.59 -9.97
N CYS A 48 -0.95 29.24 -9.63
CA CYS A 48 -0.05 28.83 -8.55
C CYS A 48 -0.77 28.69 -7.21
N GLU A 49 -1.63 29.66 -6.86
CA GLU A 49 -2.41 29.59 -5.62
C GLU A 49 -3.36 28.37 -5.63
N ARG A 50 -4.06 28.14 -6.73
CA ARG A 50 -4.97 27.00 -6.90
C ARG A 50 -4.24 25.66 -6.85
N GLU A 51 -3.14 25.53 -7.59
CA GLU A 51 -2.32 24.32 -7.61
C GLU A 51 -1.73 24.03 -6.22
N SER A 52 -1.32 25.07 -5.48
CA SER A 52 -0.85 24.94 -4.09
C SER A 52 -1.92 24.35 -3.18
N TRP A 53 -3.17 24.85 -3.27
CA TRP A 53 -4.30 24.28 -2.52
C TRP A 53 -4.62 22.84 -2.92
N LYS A 54 -4.59 22.51 -4.23
CA LYS A 54 -4.79 21.12 -4.70
C LYS A 54 -3.76 20.19 -4.09
N ARG A 55 -2.48 20.52 -4.20
CA ARG A 55 -1.37 19.71 -3.68
C ARG A 55 -1.43 19.56 -2.16
N LEU A 56 -1.79 20.63 -1.43
CA LEU A 56 -1.97 20.56 0.02
C LEU A 56 -3.14 19.66 0.42
N ALA A 57 -4.28 19.77 -0.25
CA ALA A 57 -5.45 18.91 -0.01
C ALA A 57 -5.11 17.42 -0.21
N PHE A 58 -4.42 17.09 -1.31
CA PHE A 58 -4.01 15.71 -1.57
C PHE A 58 -2.90 15.22 -0.63
N HIS A 59 -2.00 16.09 -0.19
CA HIS A 59 -1.02 15.73 0.83
C HIS A 59 -1.71 15.34 2.15
N CYS A 60 -2.71 16.11 2.60
CA CYS A 60 -3.50 15.75 3.78
C CYS A 60 -4.28 14.44 3.58
N PHE A 61 -4.89 14.24 2.41
CA PHE A 61 -5.63 13.02 2.06
C PHE A 61 -4.75 11.76 2.09
N ILE A 62 -3.58 11.81 1.46
CA ILE A 62 -2.60 10.71 1.48
C ILE A 62 -2.17 10.42 2.91
N ARG A 63 -1.87 11.45 3.70
CA ARG A 63 -1.42 11.28 5.08
C ARG A 63 -2.51 10.68 5.96
N ASP A 64 -3.75 11.14 5.83
CA ASP A 64 -4.92 10.59 6.53
C ASP A 64 -5.13 9.10 6.21
N ALA A 65 -5.08 8.73 4.93
CA ALA A 65 -5.17 7.34 4.50
C ALA A 65 -4.04 6.46 5.10
N ARG A 66 -2.79 6.94 5.07
CA ARG A 66 -1.63 6.23 5.66
C ARG A 66 -1.74 6.10 7.18
N THR A 67 -2.24 7.13 7.88
CA THR A 67 -2.52 7.04 9.32
C THR A 67 -3.60 6.00 9.61
N SER A 68 -4.67 5.98 8.80
CA SER A 68 -5.72 4.97 8.91
C SER A 68 -5.17 3.55 8.72
N MET A 69 -4.29 3.34 7.73
CA MET A 69 -3.61 2.06 7.56
C MET A 69 -2.75 1.69 8.78
N ALA A 70 -1.92 2.62 9.26
CA ALA A 70 -1.01 2.37 10.37
C ALA A 70 -1.74 2.03 11.68
N THR A 71 -2.88 2.67 11.92
CA THR A 71 -3.68 2.50 13.14
C THR A 71 -4.78 1.43 12.99
N LEU A 72 -4.98 0.90 11.78
CA LEU A 72 -6.15 0.09 11.40
C LEU A 72 -7.49 0.81 11.67
N GLY A 73 -7.44 2.15 11.69
CA GLY A 73 -8.57 3.05 11.90
C GLY A 73 -9.28 3.39 10.60
N SER A 74 -10.32 4.23 10.68
CA SER A 74 -11.00 4.75 9.49
C SER A 74 -10.30 6.02 9.00
N PRO A 75 -10.18 6.24 7.68
CA PRO A 75 -9.78 7.54 7.15
C PRO A 75 -10.77 8.63 7.60
N GLY A 76 -10.28 9.78 8.02
CA GLY A 76 -11.08 10.96 8.37
C GLY A 76 -11.47 11.83 7.16
N MET A 77 -10.82 11.64 6.01
CA MET A 77 -11.14 12.29 4.74
C MET A 77 -11.80 11.30 3.79
N SER A 78 -12.99 11.65 3.28
CA SER A 78 -13.72 10.78 2.36
C SER A 78 -13.20 10.95 0.93
N TYR A 79 -13.07 9.86 0.17
CA TYR A 79 -12.75 9.97 -1.26
C TYR A 79 -13.90 10.63 -2.06
N ALA A 80 -15.14 10.59 -1.54
CA ALA A 80 -16.32 11.12 -2.22
C ALA A 80 -16.41 12.66 -2.19
N GLU A 81 -15.80 13.31 -1.19
CA GLU A 81 -15.72 14.78 -1.14
C GLU A 81 -14.56 15.34 -1.98
N MET A 82 -13.59 14.51 -2.35
CA MET A 82 -12.40 14.87 -3.13
C MET A 82 -12.71 15.02 -4.62
N THR A 83 -13.56 15.99 -4.94
CA THR A 83 -14.03 16.29 -6.32
C THR A 83 -13.13 17.26 -7.09
N LEU A 84 -12.15 17.86 -6.42
CA LEU A 84 -11.10 18.68 -7.02
C LEU A 84 -10.29 17.89 -8.07
N PRO A 85 -9.82 18.55 -9.14
CA PRO A 85 -9.00 17.89 -10.15
C PRO A 85 -7.64 17.48 -9.58
N LEU A 86 -7.05 16.42 -10.12
CA LEU A 86 -5.70 15.98 -9.76
C LEU A 86 -4.63 17.07 -10.00
N PRO A 87 -3.47 16.97 -9.30
CA PRO A 87 -2.34 17.87 -9.53
C PRO A 87 -1.84 17.81 -10.98
N GLU A 88 -1.51 18.98 -11.52
CA GLU A 88 -1.03 19.11 -12.89
C GLU A 88 0.46 18.75 -12.99
N ALA A 89 0.96 18.61 -14.21
CA ALA A 89 2.33 18.16 -14.50
C ALA A 89 3.42 18.94 -13.73
N LYS A 90 4.52 18.26 -13.40
CA LYS A 90 5.62 18.83 -12.60
C LYS A 90 6.29 20.02 -13.32
N GLU A 91 6.34 19.97 -14.64
CA GLU A 91 6.87 21.01 -15.52
C GLU A 91 6.13 22.34 -15.32
N LEU A 92 4.79 22.29 -15.17
CA LEU A 92 3.99 23.47 -14.84
C LEU A 92 4.27 23.96 -13.43
N TRP A 93 4.41 23.04 -12.47
CA TRP A 93 4.65 23.37 -11.07
C TRP A 93 6.03 24.00 -10.81
N PHE A 94 7.05 23.57 -11.55
CA PHE A 94 8.42 24.07 -11.43
C PHE A 94 8.75 25.20 -12.42
N ALA A 95 7.79 25.65 -13.22
CA ALA A 95 7.97 26.82 -14.08
C ALA A 95 8.37 28.04 -13.24
N LYS A 96 9.42 28.74 -13.66
CA LYS A 96 10.00 29.86 -12.91
C LYS A 96 9.39 31.21 -13.26
N THR A 97 8.73 31.28 -14.41
CA THR A 97 8.12 32.51 -14.93
C THR A 97 6.76 32.20 -15.55
N ALA A 98 5.90 33.21 -15.66
CA ALA A 98 4.60 33.09 -16.31
C ALA A 98 4.73 32.70 -17.79
N LEU A 99 5.81 33.11 -18.45
CA LEU A 99 6.10 32.78 -19.84
C LEU A 99 6.48 31.29 -20.00
N ASP A 100 7.35 30.79 -19.14
CA ASP A 100 7.71 29.36 -19.11
C ASP A 100 6.49 28.49 -18.81
N TRP A 101 5.65 28.93 -17.86
CA TRP A 101 4.39 28.25 -17.53
C TRP A 101 3.44 28.21 -18.72
N LYS A 102 3.26 29.33 -19.44
CA LYS A 102 2.43 29.38 -20.66
C LYS A 102 2.97 28.43 -21.74
N HIS A 103 4.29 28.40 -21.95
CA HIS A 103 4.93 27.50 -22.90
C HIS A 103 4.61 26.04 -22.60
N HIS A 104 4.90 25.58 -21.37
CA HIS A 104 4.58 24.23 -20.93
C HIS A 104 3.08 23.94 -20.98
N HIS A 105 2.23 24.91 -20.67
CA HIS A 105 0.79 24.72 -20.72
C HIS A 105 0.32 24.43 -22.16
N HIS A 106 0.82 25.16 -23.16
CA HIS A 106 0.46 24.87 -24.56
C HIS A 106 0.94 23.47 -25.00
N GLU A 107 2.14 23.06 -24.61
CA GLU A 107 2.69 21.74 -24.93
C GLU A 107 1.88 20.60 -24.30
N LEU A 108 1.48 20.76 -23.04
CA LEU A 108 0.88 19.69 -22.24
C LEU A 108 -0.66 19.69 -22.30
N ALA A 109 -1.29 20.85 -22.55
CA ALA A 109 -2.73 20.98 -22.70
C ALA A 109 -3.23 20.65 -24.11
N ALA A 110 -2.34 20.47 -25.10
CA ALA A 110 -2.70 20.11 -26.46
C ALA A 110 -3.62 18.87 -26.47
N GLY A 111 -4.88 19.06 -26.90
CA GLY A 111 -5.90 18.00 -26.97
C GLY A 111 -6.81 17.86 -25.74
N TYR A 112 -6.58 18.61 -24.66
CA TYR A 112 -7.41 18.56 -23.45
C TYR A 112 -8.36 19.76 -23.33
N THR A 113 -9.66 19.52 -23.54
CA THR A 113 -10.71 20.56 -23.41
C THR A 113 -11.45 20.50 -22.06
N LYS A 114 -11.22 19.44 -21.27
CA LYS A 114 -11.88 19.22 -19.98
C LYS A 114 -10.89 19.39 -18.83
N ARG A 115 -11.41 19.64 -17.63
CA ARG A 115 -10.62 19.58 -16.37
C ARG A 115 -10.06 18.17 -16.17
N ALA A 116 -8.89 18.08 -15.54
CA ALA A 116 -8.32 16.82 -15.09
C ALA A 116 -9.34 16.02 -14.24
N PRO A 117 -9.23 14.68 -14.22
CA PRO A 117 -10.09 13.83 -13.41
C PRO A 117 -9.90 14.10 -11.92
N SER A 118 -10.89 13.71 -11.12
CA SER A 118 -10.88 13.71 -9.65
C SER A 118 -10.57 12.31 -9.09
N VAL A 119 -10.48 12.18 -7.77
CA VAL A 119 -10.27 10.86 -7.11
C VAL A 119 -11.40 9.89 -7.46
N GLY A 120 -12.66 10.35 -7.36
CA GLY A 120 -13.82 9.52 -7.67
C GLY A 120 -13.86 9.08 -9.14
N ASP A 121 -13.35 9.92 -10.05
CA ASP A 121 -13.22 9.55 -11.47
C ASP A 121 -12.20 8.42 -11.64
N LEU A 122 -11.02 8.51 -11.01
CA LEU A 122 -9.99 7.46 -11.09
C LEU A 122 -10.42 6.14 -10.42
N LEU A 123 -11.11 6.19 -9.29
CA LEU A 123 -11.60 4.99 -8.60
C LEU A 123 -12.65 4.24 -9.43
N ARG A 124 -13.37 4.95 -10.31
CA ARG A 124 -14.33 4.36 -11.25
C ARG A 124 -13.64 3.83 -12.51
N ASP A 125 -12.69 4.58 -13.04
CA ASP A 125 -11.95 4.23 -14.26
C ASP A 125 -10.45 4.60 -14.12
N PRO A 126 -9.61 3.62 -13.73
CA PRO A 126 -8.16 3.83 -13.66
C PRO A 126 -7.52 4.17 -15.01
N GLY A 127 -8.16 3.83 -16.14
CA GLY A 127 -7.69 4.13 -17.49
C GLY A 127 -7.57 5.63 -17.77
N LEU A 128 -8.26 6.47 -16.99
CA LEU A 128 -8.12 7.93 -17.03
C LEU A 128 -6.70 8.39 -16.69
N LEU A 129 -5.90 7.61 -15.96
CA LEU A 129 -4.49 7.90 -15.73
C LEU A 129 -3.71 7.90 -17.06
N THR A 130 -3.91 6.89 -17.90
CA THR A 130 -3.26 6.81 -19.22
C THR A 130 -3.70 7.95 -20.11
N SER A 131 -5.01 8.18 -20.20
CA SER A 131 -5.60 9.21 -21.06
C SER A 131 -5.22 10.63 -20.64
N ASN A 132 -4.78 10.85 -19.40
CA ASN A 132 -4.34 12.17 -18.90
C ASN A 132 -2.85 12.20 -18.51
N ARG A 133 -2.06 11.16 -18.82
CA ARG A 133 -0.69 10.99 -18.31
C ARG A 133 0.20 12.21 -18.54
N ARG A 134 0.11 12.84 -19.72
CA ARG A 134 0.94 13.99 -20.10
C ARG A 134 0.67 15.25 -19.27
N ARG A 135 -0.57 15.48 -18.83
CA ARG A 135 -0.96 16.73 -18.14
C ARG A 135 -0.95 16.62 -16.61
N LEU A 136 -0.67 15.43 -16.07
CA LEU A 136 -0.73 15.16 -14.64
C LEU A 136 0.66 15.02 -14.06
N ASP A 137 0.81 15.38 -12.78
CA ASP A 137 1.90 14.84 -11.98
C ASP A 137 1.61 13.36 -11.74
N VAL A 138 2.19 12.49 -12.58
CA VAL A 138 1.90 11.06 -12.62
C VAL A 138 2.15 10.39 -11.27
N GLN A 139 3.26 10.72 -10.61
CA GLN A 139 3.62 10.16 -9.32
C GLN A 139 2.60 10.56 -8.24
N ALA A 140 2.21 11.84 -8.22
CA ALA A 140 1.18 12.32 -7.30
C ALA A 140 -0.17 11.67 -7.58
N ALA A 141 -0.59 11.58 -8.85
CA ALA A 141 -1.86 10.98 -9.26
C ALA A 141 -1.95 9.51 -8.87
N VAL A 142 -0.88 8.74 -9.05
CA VAL A 142 -0.80 7.33 -8.63
C VAL A 142 -0.83 7.21 -7.11
N SER A 143 -0.06 8.02 -6.40
CA SER A 143 -0.11 8.05 -4.93
C SER A 143 -1.53 8.37 -4.43
N ILE A 144 -2.21 9.36 -5.01
CA ILE A 144 -3.60 9.72 -4.67
C ILE A 144 -4.54 8.55 -4.93
N PHE A 145 -4.43 7.88 -6.08
CA PHE A 145 -5.24 6.72 -6.42
C PHE A 145 -5.07 5.59 -5.38
N LEU A 146 -3.84 5.17 -5.11
CA LEU A 146 -3.55 4.08 -4.17
C LEU A 146 -4.07 4.38 -2.75
N ASN A 147 -3.83 5.61 -2.27
CA ASN A 147 -4.32 6.03 -0.96
C ASN A 147 -5.85 6.19 -0.92
N GLY A 148 -6.48 6.57 -2.03
CA GLY A 148 -7.95 6.59 -2.14
C GLY A 148 -8.55 5.19 -2.21
N TYR A 149 -7.86 4.25 -2.86
CA TYR A 149 -8.30 2.86 -2.98
C TYR A 149 -8.34 2.16 -1.62
N TRP A 150 -7.42 2.52 -0.71
CA TRP A 150 -7.47 2.08 0.67
C TRP A 150 -8.81 2.33 1.35
N SER A 151 -9.43 3.49 1.12
CA SER A 151 -10.73 3.80 1.72
C SER A 151 -11.79 2.77 1.33
N LEU A 152 -11.77 2.31 0.06
CA LEU A 152 -12.66 1.25 -0.42
C LEU A 152 -12.36 -0.11 0.24
N ILE A 153 -11.08 -0.44 0.41
CA ILE A 153 -10.65 -1.66 1.10
C ILE A 153 -11.06 -1.64 2.57
N ASN A 154 -10.83 -0.52 3.27
CA ASN A 154 -11.20 -0.35 4.67
C ASN A 154 -12.73 -0.45 4.86
N GLU A 155 -13.53 0.15 3.98
CA GLU A 155 -15.00 -0.01 3.98
C GLU A 155 -15.41 -1.48 3.82
N TYR A 156 -14.83 -2.17 2.83
CA TYR A 156 -15.06 -3.60 2.59
C TYR A 156 -14.66 -4.46 3.81
N GLN A 157 -13.48 -4.22 4.39
CA GLN A 157 -12.99 -4.97 5.56
C GLN A 157 -13.89 -4.76 6.78
N ARG A 158 -14.36 -3.54 7.01
CA ARG A 158 -15.29 -3.22 8.11
C ARG A 158 -16.63 -3.92 7.95
N LEU A 159 -17.23 -3.85 6.76
CA LEU A 159 -18.47 -4.57 6.46
C LEU A 159 -18.28 -6.09 6.62
N SER A 160 -17.16 -6.63 6.12
CA SER A 160 -16.80 -8.04 6.26
C SER A 160 -16.60 -8.45 7.73
N SER A 161 -16.07 -7.55 8.57
CA SER A 161 -15.93 -7.78 10.01
C SER A 161 -17.30 -7.91 10.69
N VAL A 162 -18.21 -6.96 10.44
CA VAL A 162 -19.57 -6.94 11.02
C VAL A 162 -20.37 -8.17 10.57
N GLN A 163 -20.33 -8.49 9.28
CA GLN A 163 -21.03 -9.64 8.71
C GLN A 163 -20.33 -10.98 8.99
N ARG A 164 -19.16 -10.95 9.65
CA ARG A 164 -18.29 -12.12 9.86
C ARG A 164 -18.03 -12.89 8.55
N PHE A 165 -17.98 -12.17 7.43
CA PHE A 165 -17.68 -12.69 6.10
C PHE A 165 -16.17 -12.78 5.92
N ARG A 166 -15.68 -13.88 5.34
CA ARG A 166 -14.28 -14.08 5.02
C ARG A 166 -14.19 -14.75 3.64
N PRO A 167 -13.41 -14.21 2.69
CA PRO A 167 -13.33 -14.77 1.34
C PRO A 167 -12.90 -16.25 1.28
N TRP A 168 -12.06 -16.68 2.24
CA TRP A 168 -11.51 -18.02 2.29
C TRP A 168 -12.38 -19.05 3.04
N LEU A 169 -13.43 -18.62 3.74
CA LEU A 169 -14.33 -19.55 4.43
C LEU A 169 -15.47 -19.97 3.50
N THR A 170 -15.73 -21.27 3.40
CA THR A 170 -16.88 -21.78 2.65
C THR A 170 -18.09 -21.82 3.58
N ARG A 171 -18.97 -20.82 3.50
CA ARG A 171 -20.22 -20.77 4.29
C ARG A 171 -21.43 -20.86 3.38
N MET A 172 -22.54 -21.39 3.91
CA MET A 172 -23.81 -21.51 3.20
C MET A 172 -24.35 -20.10 2.90
N GLY A 173 -24.48 -19.80 1.60
CA GLY A 173 -24.59 -18.46 1.04
C GLY A 173 -25.85 -17.70 1.43
N GLY A 174 -25.65 -16.56 2.10
CA GLY A 174 -26.65 -15.51 2.24
C GLY A 174 -26.40 -14.36 1.27
N THR A 175 -27.43 -13.56 0.97
CA THR A 175 -27.36 -12.41 0.05
C THR A 175 -26.24 -11.42 0.41
N SER A 176 -26.01 -11.19 1.71
CA SER A 176 -24.94 -10.29 2.18
C SER A 176 -23.53 -10.84 1.92
N GLU A 177 -23.35 -12.15 1.99
CA GLU A 177 -22.07 -12.81 1.68
C GLU A 177 -21.75 -12.72 0.19
N GLN A 178 -22.75 -12.96 -0.68
CA GLN A 178 -22.57 -12.84 -2.12
C GLN A 178 -22.19 -11.42 -2.52
N LEU A 179 -22.86 -10.41 -1.95
CA LEU A 179 -22.52 -9.00 -2.17
C LEU A 179 -21.06 -8.68 -1.80
N LEU A 180 -20.60 -9.15 -0.64
CA LEU A 180 -19.22 -8.92 -0.18
C LEU A 180 -18.19 -9.68 -1.02
N ARG A 181 -18.54 -10.88 -1.51
CA ARG A 181 -17.69 -11.64 -2.43
C ARG A 181 -17.53 -10.92 -3.77
N THR A 182 -18.63 -10.49 -4.38
CA THR A 182 -18.58 -9.66 -5.60
C THR A 182 -17.80 -8.38 -5.36
N ARG A 183 -18.00 -7.72 -4.21
CA ARG A 183 -17.24 -6.50 -3.87
C ARG A 183 -15.74 -6.77 -3.74
N HIS A 184 -15.35 -7.89 -3.13
CA HIS A 184 -13.95 -8.30 -3.06
C HIS A 184 -13.34 -8.53 -4.45
N GLU A 185 -14.06 -9.23 -5.34
CA GLU A 185 -13.63 -9.49 -6.73
C GLU A 185 -13.48 -8.19 -7.52
N GLU A 186 -14.41 -7.25 -7.37
CA GLU A 186 -14.31 -5.91 -7.98
C GLU A 186 -13.06 -5.16 -7.51
N LEU A 187 -12.75 -5.21 -6.21
CA LEU A 187 -11.60 -4.52 -5.64
C LEU A 187 -10.28 -5.14 -6.10
N CYS A 188 -10.20 -6.47 -6.17
CA CYS A 188 -9.03 -7.16 -6.72
C CYS A 188 -8.82 -6.77 -8.19
N LYS A 189 -9.89 -6.89 -9.00
CA LYS A 189 -9.86 -6.57 -10.42
C LYS A 189 -9.45 -5.12 -10.68
N GLY A 190 -9.89 -4.16 -9.86
CA GLY A 190 -9.51 -2.76 -10.00
C GLY A 190 -8.02 -2.52 -9.74
N LEU A 191 -7.42 -3.20 -8.76
CA LEU A 191 -5.96 -3.13 -8.54
C LEU A 191 -5.17 -3.89 -9.62
N ASP A 192 -5.68 -5.02 -10.12
CA ASP A 192 -5.05 -5.75 -11.23
C ASP A 192 -5.04 -4.90 -12.52
N GLN A 193 -6.16 -4.23 -12.82
CA GLN A 193 -6.25 -3.29 -13.94
C GLN A 193 -5.29 -2.11 -13.77
N PHE A 194 -5.23 -1.54 -12.56
CA PHE A 194 -4.28 -0.48 -12.26
C PHE A 194 -2.84 -0.95 -12.45
N GLN A 195 -2.48 -2.13 -11.94
CA GLN A 195 -1.15 -2.71 -12.09
C GLN A 195 -0.78 -2.92 -13.56
N ALA A 196 -1.72 -3.39 -14.38
CA ALA A 196 -1.52 -3.54 -15.82
C ALA A 196 -1.26 -2.19 -16.50
N ILE A 197 -2.03 -1.15 -16.14
CA ILE A 197 -1.89 0.21 -16.70
C ILE A 197 -0.49 0.78 -16.44
N VAL A 198 0.04 0.59 -15.23
CA VAL A 198 1.29 1.23 -14.78
C VAL A 198 2.53 0.35 -14.92
N SER A 199 2.38 -0.86 -15.45
CA SER A 199 3.45 -1.87 -15.55
C SER A 199 4.73 -1.35 -16.24
N ASP A 200 4.57 -0.53 -17.29
CA ASP A 200 5.68 0.02 -18.08
C ASP A 200 6.04 1.48 -17.71
N TRP A 201 5.58 1.97 -16.55
CA TRP A 201 5.74 3.36 -16.15
C TRP A 201 7.00 3.53 -15.29
N HIS A 202 8.05 4.10 -15.89
CA HIS A 202 9.34 4.36 -15.25
C HIS A 202 9.27 5.41 -14.13
N GLU A 203 8.20 6.20 -14.10
CA GLU A 203 7.97 7.27 -13.11
C GLU A 203 7.55 6.75 -11.73
N LEU A 204 7.19 5.46 -11.62
CA LEU A 204 6.79 4.84 -10.36
C LEU A 204 8.01 4.47 -9.52
N SER A 205 8.04 4.97 -8.28
CA SER A 205 9.10 4.62 -7.34
C SER A 205 8.76 3.31 -6.60
N CYS A 206 9.74 2.79 -5.85
CA CYS A 206 9.52 1.68 -4.92
C CYS A 206 8.43 1.98 -3.88
N GLN A 207 8.15 3.26 -3.59
CA GLN A 207 7.11 3.67 -2.65
C GLN A 207 5.70 3.35 -3.16
N GLU A 208 5.40 3.69 -4.42
CA GLU A 208 4.10 3.40 -5.03
C GLU A 208 3.90 1.90 -5.21
N HIS A 209 4.94 1.16 -5.61
CA HIS A 209 4.88 -0.30 -5.72
C HIS A 209 4.67 -0.98 -4.36
N LEU A 210 5.38 -0.53 -3.32
CA LEU A 210 5.20 -1.04 -1.96
C LEU A 210 3.76 -0.82 -1.49
N MET A 211 3.21 0.37 -1.74
CA MET A 211 1.83 0.70 -1.41
C MET A 211 0.83 -0.19 -2.17
N LEU A 212 1.02 -0.43 -3.48
CA LEU A 212 0.18 -1.34 -4.26
C LEU A 212 0.17 -2.75 -3.65
N HIS A 213 1.33 -3.32 -3.35
CA HIS A 213 1.43 -4.64 -2.75
C HIS A 213 0.84 -4.69 -1.34
N LEU A 214 0.95 -3.61 -0.57
CA LEU A 214 0.29 -3.50 0.73
C LEU A 214 -1.24 -3.52 0.60
N LEU A 215 -1.82 -2.84 -0.39
CA LEU A 215 -3.27 -2.85 -0.66
C LEU A 215 -3.74 -4.24 -1.09
N LEU A 216 -3.03 -4.87 -2.04
CA LEU A 216 -3.31 -6.22 -2.51
C LEU A 216 -3.26 -7.21 -1.33
N MET A 217 -2.22 -7.14 -0.49
CA MET A 217 -2.11 -7.96 0.72
C MET A 217 -3.36 -7.80 1.61
N ASN A 218 -3.80 -6.57 1.86
CA ASN A 218 -4.96 -6.27 2.70
C ASN A 218 -6.31 -6.76 2.14
N LEU A 219 -6.42 -7.06 0.84
CA LEU A 219 -7.62 -7.72 0.30
C LEU A 219 -7.72 -9.19 0.71
N HIS A 220 -6.57 -9.85 0.92
CA HIS A 220 -6.50 -11.29 1.18
C HIS A 220 -6.29 -11.66 2.66
N LEU A 221 -6.24 -10.68 3.58
CA LEU A 221 -6.10 -10.93 5.01
C LEU A 221 -6.80 -9.87 5.88
N SER A 222 -6.89 -10.13 7.18
CA SER A 222 -7.33 -9.15 8.19
C SER A 222 -6.21 -8.88 9.21
N LEU A 223 -5.58 -7.70 9.15
CA LEU A 223 -4.50 -7.31 10.07
C LEU A 223 -4.95 -7.31 11.53
N ASN A 224 -6.21 -6.95 11.80
CA ASN A 224 -6.78 -7.02 13.15
C ASN A 224 -6.70 -8.44 13.72
N HIS A 225 -7.00 -9.47 12.92
CA HIS A 225 -6.92 -10.87 13.37
C HIS A 225 -5.47 -11.30 13.63
N LEU A 226 -4.52 -10.84 12.83
CA LEU A 226 -3.12 -11.18 13.03
C LEU A 226 -2.56 -10.50 14.29
N GLN A 227 -2.96 -9.26 14.57
CA GLN A 227 -2.61 -8.57 15.82
C GLN A 227 -3.23 -9.25 17.05
N LEU A 228 -4.47 -9.73 16.95
CA LEU A 228 -5.09 -10.55 18.01
C LEU A 228 -4.29 -11.84 18.23
N PHE A 229 -3.88 -12.50 17.15
CA PHE A 229 -3.09 -13.73 17.20
C PHE A 229 -1.70 -13.52 17.82
N SER A 230 -1.06 -12.38 17.59
CA SER A 230 0.22 -12.04 18.23
C SER A 230 0.11 -11.72 19.73
N GLY A 231 -1.08 -11.89 20.33
CA GLY A 231 -1.30 -11.75 21.78
C GLY A 231 -1.60 -10.32 22.25
N LYS A 232 -1.92 -9.38 21.34
CA LYS A 232 -2.22 -7.98 21.69
C LYS A 232 -3.34 -7.84 22.74
N GLU A 233 -4.32 -8.75 22.71
CA GLU A 233 -5.46 -8.79 23.65
C GLU A 233 -5.45 -10.05 24.53
N GLY A 234 -4.29 -10.67 24.72
CA GLY A 234 -4.12 -11.87 25.53
C GLY A 234 -4.34 -13.19 24.80
N GLU A 235 -3.98 -14.28 25.47
CA GLU A 235 -3.89 -15.62 24.88
C GLU A 235 -5.26 -16.19 24.46
N GLU A 236 -6.32 -15.88 25.21
CA GLU A 236 -7.66 -16.36 24.89
C GLU A 236 -8.16 -15.83 23.54
N GLN A 237 -7.91 -14.54 23.24
CA GLN A 237 -8.28 -13.97 21.93
C GLN A 237 -7.43 -14.57 20.81
N ALA A 238 -6.14 -14.81 21.06
CA ALA A 238 -5.26 -15.47 20.10
C ALA A 238 -5.79 -16.88 19.74
N ARG A 239 -6.23 -17.66 20.74
CA ARG A 239 -6.82 -19.00 20.50
C ARG A 239 -8.12 -18.93 19.69
N ARG A 240 -8.95 -17.90 19.88
CA ARG A 240 -10.22 -17.74 19.14
C ARG A 240 -10.03 -17.54 17.64
N VAL A 241 -8.95 -16.86 17.23
CA VAL A 241 -8.69 -16.60 15.81
C VAL A 241 -7.90 -17.73 15.13
N LEU A 242 -7.26 -18.61 15.89
CA LEU A 242 -6.37 -19.66 15.37
C LEU A 242 -7.04 -20.59 14.35
N ALA A 243 -8.27 -21.06 14.61
CA ALA A 243 -8.99 -21.93 13.67
C ALA A 243 -9.20 -21.24 12.30
N ASN A 244 -9.66 -20.00 12.34
CA ASN A 244 -9.85 -19.19 11.13
C ASN A 244 -8.53 -18.91 10.39
N LEU A 245 -7.42 -18.78 11.14
CA LEU A 245 -6.10 -18.55 10.56
C LEU A 245 -5.51 -19.80 9.92
N ARG A 246 -5.80 -21.00 10.44
CA ARG A 246 -5.46 -22.28 9.81
C ARG A 246 -6.12 -22.41 8.43
N GLU A 247 -7.44 -22.20 8.38
CA GLU A 247 -8.18 -22.21 7.11
C GLU A 247 -7.68 -21.14 6.14
N TRP A 248 -7.35 -19.94 6.65
CA TRP A 248 -6.75 -18.88 5.85
C TRP A 248 -5.41 -19.32 5.25
N ALA A 249 -4.48 -19.84 6.06
CA ALA A 249 -3.15 -20.27 5.61
C ALA A 249 -3.20 -21.40 4.57
N ASP A 250 -4.20 -22.27 4.67
CA ASP A 250 -4.44 -23.35 3.70
C ASP A 250 -5.14 -22.89 2.41
N SER A 251 -5.70 -21.67 2.39
CA SER A 251 -6.41 -21.11 1.24
C SER A 251 -5.50 -20.38 0.24
N VAL A 252 -6.02 -20.15 -0.98
CA VAL A 252 -5.38 -19.27 -1.98
C VAL A 252 -5.22 -17.85 -1.44
N HIS A 253 -6.15 -17.35 -0.61
CA HIS A 253 -6.03 -16.02 0.00
C HIS A 253 -4.83 -15.93 0.94
N GLY A 254 -4.57 -16.96 1.75
CA GLY A 254 -3.39 -16.99 2.61
C GLY A 254 -2.10 -16.92 1.81
N ARG A 255 -2.00 -17.72 0.74
CA ARG A 255 -0.82 -17.76 -0.13
C ARG A 255 -0.63 -16.48 -0.94
N GLN A 256 -1.71 -15.91 -1.44
CA GLN A 256 -1.69 -14.61 -2.11
C GLN A 256 -1.26 -13.50 -1.15
N ALA A 257 -1.76 -13.51 0.09
CA ALA A 257 -1.35 -12.55 1.12
C ALA A 257 0.16 -12.62 1.42
N VAL A 258 0.74 -13.81 1.62
CA VAL A 258 2.20 -13.93 1.86
C VAL A 258 3.04 -13.62 0.63
N TRP A 259 2.56 -13.92 -0.58
CA TRP A 259 3.19 -13.45 -1.81
C TRP A 259 3.26 -11.92 -1.84
N GLN A 260 2.13 -11.23 -1.61
CA GLN A 260 2.11 -9.77 -1.59
C GLN A 260 2.96 -9.19 -0.44
N ALA A 261 3.03 -9.86 0.71
CA ALA A 261 3.94 -9.49 1.80
C ALA A 261 5.42 -9.60 1.39
N GLY A 262 5.80 -10.67 0.68
CA GLY A 262 7.13 -10.81 0.09
C GLY A 262 7.44 -9.69 -0.91
N GLN A 263 6.46 -9.30 -1.72
CA GLN A 263 6.60 -8.17 -2.66
C GLN A 263 6.77 -6.82 -1.93
N VAL A 264 6.10 -6.61 -0.79
CA VAL A 264 6.37 -5.44 0.08
C VAL A 264 7.83 -5.42 0.53
N LEU A 265 8.39 -6.57 0.95
CA LEU A 265 9.80 -6.68 1.34
C LEU A 265 10.74 -6.46 0.14
N ARG A 266 10.40 -6.99 -1.04
CA ARG A 266 11.14 -6.75 -2.28
C ARG A 266 11.26 -5.27 -2.57
N GLN A 267 10.14 -4.53 -2.51
CA GLN A 267 10.15 -3.08 -2.74
C GLN A 267 10.91 -2.33 -1.65
N ALA A 268 10.81 -2.76 -0.38
CA ALA A 268 11.57 -2.18 0.72
C ALA A 268 13.09 -2.22 0.51
N LYS A 269 13.61 -3.29 -0.09
CA LYS A 269 15.04 -3.43 -0.43
C LYS A 269 15.51 -2.43 -1.50
N LEU A 270 14.60 -1.86 -2.28
CA LEU A 270 14.89 -0.90 -3.35
C LEU A 270 14.79 0.56 -2.87
N PHE A 271 14.49 0.82 -1.61
CA PHE A 271 14.43 2.18 -1.09
C PHE A 271 15.81 2.84 -1.09
N PRO A 272 15.91 4.14 -1.46
CA PRO A 272 17.12 4.91 -1.22
C PRO A 272 17.51 4.87 0.26
N LEU A 273 18.82 4.94 0.56
CA LEU A 273 19.30 4.91 1.93
C LEU A 273 18.65 6.02 2.79
N GLY A 274 18.26 5.69 4.01
CA GLY A 274 17.61 6.60 4.96
C GLY A 274 16.13 6.90 4.68
N HIS A 275 15.54 6.34 3.63
CA HIS A 275 14.15 6.63 3.22
C HIS A 275 13.14 5.57 3.69
N LEU A 276 13.59 4.41 4.15
CA LEU A 276 12.73 3.34 4.66
C LEU A 276 12.26 3.64 6.10
N LYS A 277 11.54 4.76 6.27
CA LYS A 277 11.07 5.30 7.55
C LYS A 277 9.56 5.63 7.54
N ASP A 278 9.07 6.13 8.66
CA ASP A 278 7.68 6.56 8.86
C ASP A 278 6.68 5.45 8.50
N PHE A 279 5.68 5.77 7.66
CA PHE A 279 4.65 4.84 7.22
C PHE A 279 5.20 3.56 6.58
N TYR A 280 6.32 3.64 5.85
CA TYR A 280 6.87 2.47 5.17
C TYR A 280 7.44 1.43 6.15
N ALA A 281 7.96 1.88 7.30
CA ALA A 281 8.36 0.96 8.37
C ALA A 281 7.16 0.21 8.96
N VAL A 282 6.00 0.88 9.09
CA VAL A 282 4.75 0.27 9.52
C VAL A 282 4.23 -0.73 8.48
N ALA A 283 4.29 -0.39 7.20
CA ALA A 283 3.91 -1.29 6.11
C ALA A 283 4.75 -2.58 6.10
N ILE A 284 6.06 -2.48 6.35
CA ILE A 284 6.93 -3.64 6.52
C ILE A 284 6.53 -4.46 7.74
N HIS A 285 6.19 -3.81 8.85
CA HIS A 285 5.69 -4.51 10.03
C HIS A 285 4.40 -5.31 9.72
N HIS A 286 3.47 -4.75 8.94
CA HIS A 286 2.28 -5.48 8.51
C HIS A 286 2.61 -6.70 7.63
N ALA A 287 3.53 -6.55 6.67
CA ALA A 287 3.99 -7.67 5.84
C ALA A 287 4.68 -8.76 6.68
N ALA A 288 5.51 -8.35 7.63
CA ALA A 288 6.17 -9.27 8.55
C ALA A 288 5.18 -10.02 9.43
N LEU A 289 4.14 -9.35 9.94
CA LEU A 289 3.10 -9.98 10.74
C LEU A 289 2.30 -11.01 9.92
N ALA A 290 2.05 -10.74 8.63
CA ALA A 290 1.43 -11.70 7.72
C ALA A 290 2.30 -12.95 7.51
N LEU A 291 3.59 -12.76 7.19
CA LEU A 291 4.57 -13.84 7.01
C LEU A 291 4.72 -14.67 8.29
N TRP A 292 4.89 -14.00 9.44
CA TRP A 292 5.02 -14.64 10.74
C TRP A 292 3.79 -15.49 11.08
N THR A 293 2.59 -14.92 10.92
CA THR A 293 1.33 -15.63 11.21
C THR A 293 1.19 -16.86 10.33
N TYR A 294 1.44 -16.71 9.03
CA TYR A 294 1.39 -17.83 8.08
C TYR A 294 2.38 -18.93 8.47
N GLY A 295 3.62 -18.57 8.78
CA GLY A 295 4.67 -19.50 9.21
C GLY A 295 4.34 -20.27 10.48
N VAL A 296 3.88 -19.58 11.52
CA VAL A 296 3.48 -20.21 12.80
C VAL A 296 2.32 -21.18 12.59
N VAL A 297 1.31 -20.74 11.84
CA VAL A 297 0.09 -21.53 11.62
C VAL A 297 0.39 -22.78 10.78
N THR A 298 1.15 -22.65 9.70
CA THR A 298 1.52 -23.79 8.83
C THR A 298 2.46 -24.77 9.51
N LYS A 299 3.42 -24.29 10.31
CA LYS A 299 4.30 -25.14 11.12
C LYS A 299 3.51 -25.95 12.15
N THR A 300 2.57 -25.33 12.87
CA THR A 300 1.73 -26.03 13.87
C THR A 300 0.72 -26.99 13.24
N ALA A 301 0.29 -26.78 11.99
CA ALA A 301 -0.62 -27.66 11.28
C ALA A 301 0.01 -28.99 10.81
N GLY A 302 1.30 -29.22 11.09
CA GLY A 302 1.95 -30.50 10.76
C GLY A 302 2.32 -30.67 9.29
N ARG A 303 2.36 -29.58 8.49
CA ARG A 303 2.94 -29.61 7.13
C ARG A 303 4.44 -29.99 7.12
N SER A 304 5.07 -30.07 8.29
CA SER A 304 6.40 -30.65 8.45
C SER A 304 6.47 -32.18 8.38
N GLY A 305 5.36 -32.92 8.22
CA GLY A 305 5.37 -34.38 8.48
C GLY A 305 4.47 -35.32 7.66
N ALA A 306 3.89 -34.92 6.52
CA ALA A 306 3.17 -35.85 5.65
C ALA A 306 4.01 -36.24 4.40
N SER A 307 4.94 -37.17 4.63
CA SER A 307 5.34 -38.28 3.74
C SER A 307 5.07 -38.14 2.22
N SER A 308 5.94 -37.43 1.49
CA SER A 308 6.70 -37.91 0.32
C SER A 308 7.39 -36.73 -0.38
N SER A 309 8.71 -36.83 -0.58
CA SER A 309 9.62 -35.87 -1.25
C SER A 309 9.82 -34.46 -0.66
N GLN A 310 10.43 -34.34 0.54
CA GLN A 310 11.15 -33.10 0.91
C GLN A 310 12.46 -32.90 0.12
N LEU A 311 12.99 -33.96 -0.49
CA LEU A 311 14.01 -33.85 -1.53
C LEU A 311 13.33 -33.57 -2.87
N GLY A 312 13.31 -32.32 -3.32
CA GLY A 312 12.84 -31.94 -4.66
C GLY A 312 11.71 -30.92 -4.74
N GLN A 313 11.23 -30.37 -3.62
CA GLN A 313 10.31 -29.21 -3.69
C GLN A 313 11.06 -27.98 -4.17
N GLU A 314 10.55 -27.35 -5.22
CA GLU A 314 11.11 -26.13 -5.79
C GLU A 314 10.96 -24.95 -4.81
N THR A 315 12.03 -24.17 -4.69
CA THR A 315 12.07 -22.99 -3.82
C THR A 315 11.26 -21.86 -4.45
N VAL A 316 10.31 -21.30 -3.69
CA VAL A 316 9.45 -20.19 -4.13
C VAL A 316 9.95 -18.90 -3.47
N TYR A 317 10.65 -18.07 -4.23
CA TYR A 317 11.13 -16.76 -3.74
C TYR A 317 10.00 -15.73 -3.70
N LEU A 318 9.44 -15.50 -2.50
CA LEU A 318 8.29 -14.60 -2.32
C LEU A 318 8.62 -13.12 -2.54
N ASP A 319 9.89 -12.76 -2.42
CA ASP A 319 10.46 -11.44 -2.69
C ASP A 319 11.20 -11.38 -4.03
N GLY A 320 10.93 -12.36 -4.91
CA GLY A 320 11.45 -12.47 -6.27
C GLY A 320 10.51 -11.87 -7.33
N THR A 321 10.76 -12.22 -8.59
CA THR A 321 9.83 -11.91 -9.71
C THR A 321 8.74 -12.96 -9.80
N ILE A 322 7.58 -12.58 -10.36
CA ILE A 322 6.54 -13.55 -10.66
C ILE A 322 7.09 -14.60 -11.64
N SER A 323 6.81 -15.88 -11.35
CA SER A 323 7.25 -17.04 -12.12
C SER A 323 6.17 -18.12 -12.08
N GLY A 324 6.29 -19.16 -12.92
CA GLY A 324 5.35 -20.30 -12.89
C GLY A 324 5.29 -20.95 -11.51
N VAL A 325 6.45 -21.08 -10.84
CA VAL A 325 6.59 -21.64 -9.48
C VAL A 325 5.81 -20.83 -8.44
N VAL A 326 5.86 -19.49 -8.54
CA VAL A 326 5.06 -18.60 -7.68
C VAL A 326 3.57 -18.79 -7.95
N THR A 327 3.17 -18.90 -9.22
CA THR A 327 1.77 -19.14 -9.60
C THR A 327 1.27 -20.49 -9.07
N GLU A 328 2.09 -21.54 -9.14
CA GLU A 328 1.77 -22.87 -8.61
C GLU A 328 1.66 -22.86 -7.08
N PHE A 329 2.57 -22.15 -6.39
CA PHE A 329 2.47 -21.92 -4.96
C PHE A 329 1.15 -21.23 -4.61
N VAL A 330 0.85 -20.08 -5.22
CA VAL A 330 -0.36 -19.32 -4.90
C VAL A 330 -1.63 -20.16 -5.11
N HIS A 331 -1.77 -20.83 -6.25
CA HIS A 331 -3.01 -21.54 -6.58
C HIS A 331 -3.11 -22.90 -5.90
N PHE A 332 -2.03 -23.68 -5.86
CA PHE A 332 -2.06 -25.09 -5.44
C PHE A 332 -1.31 -25.36 -4.12
N GLY A 333 -0.52 -24.40 -3.63
CA GLY A 333 0.27 -24.57 -2.41
C GLY A 333 1.51 -25.44 -2.61
N HIS A 334 1.97 -25.60 -3.85
CA HIS A 334 3.18 -26.35 -4.19
C HIS A 334 4.44 -25.48 -4.03
N GLY A 335 5.55 -26.11 -3.66
CA GLY A 335 6.84 -25.45 -3.46
C GLY A 335 7.06 -24.94 -2.03
N LYS A 336 8.30 -24.57 -1.75
CA LYS A 336 8.73 -24.11 -0.42
C LYS A 336 8.92 -22.58 -0.41
N PRO A 337 8.04 -21.81 0.23
CA PRO A 337 8.14 -20.35 0.24
C PRO A 337 9.31 -19.88 1.09
N VAL A 338 10.14 -19.01 0.51
CA VAL A 338 11.29 -18.39 1.18
C VAL A 338 11.33 -16.89 0.94
N ILE A 339 11.97 -16.18 1.86
CA ILE A 339 12.39 -14.79 1.71
C ILE A 339 13.89 -14.66 1.91
N GLN A 340 14.49 -13.65 1.29
CA GLN A 340 15.94 -13.47 1.27
C GLN A 340 16.34 -12.19 2.03
N GLU A 341 17.54 -12.17 2.62
CA GLU A 341 18.15 -10.92 3.08
C GLU A 341 18.44 -9.98 1.89
N PRO A 342 18.62 -8.67 2.13
CA PRO A 342 19.29 -7.80 1.17
C PRO A 342 20.65 -8.40 0.78
N ILE A 343 21.04 -8.27 -0.49
CA ILE A 343 22.30 -8.84 -1.00
C ILE A 343 23.48 -8.27 -0.20
N ARG A 344 24.31 -9.15 0.37
CA ARG A 344 25.56 -8.80 1.07
C ARG A 344 26.74 -9.46 0.38
N SER A 345 27.92 -8.87 0.54
CA SER A 345 29.19 -9.40 0.01
C SER A 345 29.55 -10.79 0.53
N SER A 346 28.97 -11.24 1.65
CA SER A 346 29.19 -12.56 2.27
C SER A 346 28.14 -13.62 1.90
N GLY A 347 27.30 -13.36 0.90
CA GLY A 347 26.18 -14.22 0.51
C GLY A 347 24.84 -13.74 1.07
N THR A 348 23.75 -14.22 0.46
CA THR A 348 22.37 -13.88 0.84
C THR A 348 21.82 -14.98 1.72
N ARG A 349 21.55 -14.68 2.99
CA ARG A 349 20.84 -15.61 3.87
C ARG A 349 19.38 -15.70 3.43
N GLU A 350 18.82 -16.90 3.43
CA GLU A 350 17.42 -17.16 3.10
C GLU A 350 16.71 -17.74 4.32
N ALA A 351 15.43 -17.44 4.47
CA ALA A 351 14.57 -17.98 5.51
C ALA A 351 13.30 -18.56 4.88
N ALA A 352 12.98 -19.81 5.23
CA ALA A 352 11.70 -20.41 4.89
C ALA A 352 10.59 -19.71 5.69
N VAL A 353 9.40 -19.56 5.12
CA VAL A 353 8.27 -18.95 5.84
C VAL A 353 7.87 -19.79 7.05
N GLU A 354 8.07 -21.12 6.99
CA GLU A 354 7.89 -22.04 8.12
C GLU A 354 8.97 -21.90 9.21
N ASP A 355 9.96 -21.02 9.02
CA ASP A 355 10.86 -20.51 10.07
C ASP A 355 10.50 -19.05 10.40
N PRO A 356 9.50 -18.80 11.28
CA PRO A 356 9.09 -17.45 11.64
C PRO A 356 10.22 -16.62 12.24
N LYS A 357 11.14 -17.26 12.99
CA LYS A 357 12.27 -16.56 13.60
C LYS A 357 13.26 -16.08 12.53
N GLY A 358 13.66 -16.97 11.62
CA GLY A 358 14.49 -16.60 10.47
C GLY A 358 13.85 -15.50 9.62
N CYS A 359 12.54 -15.57 9.39
CA CYS A 359 11.82 -14.53 8.67
C CYS A 359 11.89 -13.17 9.38
N MET A 360 11.69 -13.12 10.69
CA MET A 360 11.79 -11.87 11.45
C MET A 360 13.22 -11.31 11.48
N GLU A 361 14.24 -12.16 11.41
CA GLU A 361 15.64 -11.74 11.26
C GLU A 361 15.89 -11.10 9.89
N VAL A 362 15.39 -11.70 8.79
CA VAL A 362 15.45 -11.14 7.43
C VAL A 362 14.76 -9.78 7.35
N VAL A 363 13.58 -9.63 7.97
CA VAL A 363 12.84 -8.35 8.01
C VAL A 363 13.62 -7.29 8.78
N GLN A 364 14.17 -7.64 9.95
CA GLN A 364 15.01 -6.72 10.73
C GLN A 364 16.23 -6.26 9.94
N GLU A 365 16.87 -7.16 9.22
CA GLU A 365 18.01 -6.86 8.38
C GLU A 365 17.63 -5.94 7.21
N THR A 366 16.47 -6.17 6.58
CA THR A 366 15.92 -5.28 5.55
C THR A 366 15.75 -3.85 6.07
N LEU A 367 15.14 -3.67 7.25
CA LEU A 367 15.01 -2.36 7.89
C LEU A 367 16.36 -1.74 8.26
N ARG A 368 17.27 -2.49 8.89
CA ARG A 368 18.57 -1.98 9.37
C ARG A 368 19.52 -1.63 8.24
N SER A 369 19.51 -2.41 7.16
CA SER A 369 20.41 -2.23 6.02
C SER A 369 20.22 -0.88 5.32
N ASN A 370 18.97 -0.38 5.26
CA ASN A 370 18.66 0.93 4.65
C ASN A 370 19.29 2.13 5.39
N PHE A 371 19.72 1.95 6.64
CA PHE A 371 20.38 2.98 7.46
C PHE A 371 21.87 2.71 7.70
N ARG A 372 22.48 1.74 7.00
CA ARG A 372 23.93 1.53 7.08
C ARG A 372 24.67 2.64 6.34
N GLY A 373 25.49 3.39 7.06
CA GLY A 373 26.28 4.49 6.49
C GLY A 373 25.56 5.85 6.42
N SER A 374 24.32 5.95 6.92
CA SER A 374 23.71 7.27 7.13
C SER A 374 24.41 7.97 8.31
N GLN A 375 24.73 9.25 8.15
CA GLN A 375 25.19 10.09 9.26
C GLN A 375 24.06 10.34 10.28
N GLU A 376 22.80 10.17 9.88
CA GLU A 376 21.65 10.25 10.78
C GLU A 376 21.56 9.00 11.66
N MET A 377 21.42 9.22 12.97
CA MET A 377 21.08 8.17 13.92
C MET A 377 19.80 7.46 13.48
N ARG A 378 19.74 6.13 13.62
CA ARG A 378 18.59 5.33 13.20
C ARG A 378 17.31 5.91 13.81
N PRO A 379 16.26 6.15 13.02
CA PRO A 379 15.02 6.71 13.55
C PRO A 379 14.42 5.80 14.64
N PRO A 380 13.90 6.34 15.76
CA PRO A 380 13.34 5.54 16.85
C PRO A 380 12.25 4.56 16.42
N ILE A 381 11.46 4.93 15.40
CA ILE A 381 10.45 4.03 14.83
C ILE A 381 11.07 2.74 14.27
N ILE A 382 12.26 2.81 13.67
CA ILE A 382 12.95 1.65 13.12
C ILE A 382 13.45 0.73 14.23
N GLU A 383 13.98 1.30 15.30
CA GLU A 383 14.42 0.54 16.46
C GLU A 383 13.24 -0.16 17.15
N ASN A 384 12.14 0.56 17.34
CA ASN A 384 10.90 0.00 17.87
C ASN A 384 10.34 -1.11 16.99
N MET A 385 10.30 -0.92 15.67
CA MET A 385 9.86 -1.97 14.73
C MET A 385 10.76 -3.19 14.79
N CYS A 386 12.09 -3.01 14.86
CA CYS A 386 13.02 -4.13 15.01
C CYS A 386 12.81 -4.89 16.33
N LEU A 387 12.51 -4.19 17.42
CA LEU A 387 12.19 -4.80 18.71
C LEU A 387 10.92 -5.64 18.61
N VAL A 388 9.88 -5.13 17.97
CA VAL A 388 8.62 -5.86 17.73
C VAL A 388 8.88 -7.11 16.88
N MET A 389 9.67 -7.01 15.81
CA MET A 389 10.06 -8.19 15.00
C MET A 389 10.78 -9.24 15.82
N LYS A 390 11.70 -8.82 16.70
CA LYS A 390 12.42 -9.73 17.60
C LYS A 390 11.46 -10.45 18.54
N GLN A 391 10.54 -9.70 19.17
CA GLN A 391 9.52 -10.27 20.07
C GLN A 391 8.62 -11.29 19.35
N LEU A 392 8.22 -11.01 18.11
CA LEU A 392 7.47 -11.98 17.28
C LEU A 392 8.29 -13.25 17.04
N GLY A 393 9.56 -13.11 16.65
CA GLY A 393 10.46 -14.25 16.44
C GLY A 393 10.64 -15.12 17.69
N ASP A 394 10.80 -14.49 18.85
CA ASP A 394 10.95 -15.17 20.14
C ASP A 394 9.64 -15.84 20.59
N ALA A 395 8.48 -15.20 20.35
CA ALA A 395 7.17 -15.76 20.67
C ALA A 395 6.86 -17.04 19.87
N ALA A 396 7.23 -17.09 18.59
CA ALA A 396 7.10 -18.32 17.80
C ALA A 396 7.96 -19.46 18.35
N TRP A 397 9.10 -19.16 18.94
CA TRP A 397 9.96 -20.17 19.56
C TRP A 397 9.38 -20.72 20.88
N ALA A 398 8.77 -19.84 21.69
CA ALA A 398 8.23 -20.19 23.00
C ALA A 398 6.97 -21.09 22.97
N VAL A 399 6.20 -21.12 21.88
CA VAL A 399 4.96 -21.91 21.74
C VAL A 399 5.23 -23.41 21.45
N GLY A 400 6.43 -23.92 21.73
CA GLY A 400 6.76 -25.35 21.63
C GLY A 400 7.03 -25.85 20.21
N LEU A 401 7.62 -24.99 19.38
CA LEU A 401 7.96 -25.27 17.98
C LEU A 401 9.41 -25.79 17.80
N SER A 402 9.83 -26.76 18.63
CA SER A 402 11.11 -27.48 18.50
C SER A 402 11.11 -28.42 17.29
#